data_AF-A0A8D8ZFU1-F1
#
_entry.id   AF-A0A8D8ZFU1-F1
#
_cell.length_a   1.000
_cell.length_b   1.000
_cell.length_c   1.000
_cell.angle_alpha   90.00
_cell.angle_beta   90.00
_cell.angle_gamma   90.00
#
_symmetry.space_group_name_H-M   'P 1'
#
loop_
_entity.id
_entity.type
_entity.pdbx_description
1 polymer ?
#
loop_
_entity_poly.entity_id
_entity_poly.type
_entity_poly.pdbx_seq_one_letter_code
_entity_poly.pdbx_strand_id
1 'polypeptide(L)'
;MKTVQSPKSPRNTRGKTCDLCNKSTAEINCNYCSKMICSICTELTATEISSLKKGKTKLKFECKICQSGQKSDPNQSLLSVINELREQICKLEAKLDGNNNPGDQNNGNLDIDAVVNEMEERRIRSRNVIMFQIVESNETDPEKRIKHDKQKAMQILANLDHQIQENEIFVRRLGKPGNPTRPLRVTMKNERDVKNVLRKSNANKNIKNDLTPIQRNKLKELNEKLQDKIQAGEEGWTIKYVRGHPQLWRVQTPTDQNSNT
;
A
#
# COMPACT_ATOMS: atom_id res chain seq x y z
N MET A 1 12.26 -52.99 77.98
CA MET A 1 11.80 -52.15 76.86
C MET A 1 12.04 -50.69 77.23
N LYS A 2 13.17 -50.14 76.78
CA LYS A 2 13.58 -48.75 77.03
C LYS A 2 13.74 -48.09 75.68
N THR A 3 12.83 -47.18 75.34
CA THR A 3 12.86 -46.44 74.08
C THR A 3 13.77 -45.23 74.25
N VAL A 4 14.95 -45.33 73.66
CA VAL A 4 15.97 -44.28 73.61
C VAL A 4 15.52 -43.22 72.60
N GLN A 5 15.32 -41.98 73.07
CA GLN A 5 15.10 -40.83 72.20
C GLN A 5 16.45 -40.29 71.72
N SER A 6 16.70 -40.43 70.43
CA SER A 6 17.84 -39.84 69.72
C SER A 6 17.56 -38.36 69.35
N PRO A 7 18.60 -37.54 69.12
CA PRO A 7 18.54 -36.09 69.25
C PRO A 7 17.90 -35.38 68.06
N LYS A 8 17.25 -34.24 68.35
CA LYS A 8 16.67 -33.33 67.36
C LYS A 8 17.77 -32.66 66.54
N SER A 9 17.70 -32.82 65.21
CA SER A 9 18.55 -32.11 64.24
C SER A 9 18.40 -30.59 64.32
N PRO A 10 19.44 -29.81 63.98
CA PRO A 10 19.40 -28.35 64.01
C PRO A 10 18.44 -27.80 62.94
N ARG A 11 17.61 -26.81 63.31
CA ARG A 11 16.79 -26.05 62.36
C ARG A 11 17.71 -25.29 61.40
N ASN A 12 17.61 -25.62 60.11
CA ASN A 12 18.16 -24.90 58.98
C ASN A 12 17.68 -23.44 58.97
N THR A 13 18.49 -22.52 59.52
CA THR A 13 18.27 -21.08 59.42
C THR A 13 18.93 -20.61 58.13
N ARG A 14 18.19 -20.64 57.02
CA ARG A 14 18.60 -19.93 55.79
C ARG A 14 18.87 -18.48 56.17
N GLY A 15 20.12 -18.03 56.00
CA GLY A 15 20.58 -16.70 56.36
C GLY A 15 19.67 -15.64 55.74
N LYS A 16 19.06 -14.83 56.58
CA LYS A 16 18.18 -13.75 56.18
C LYS A 16 19.03 -12.56 55.72
N THR A 17 19.25 -12.44 54.41
CA THR A 17 20.01 -11.33 53.82
C THR A 17 19.14 -10.12 53.61
N CYS A 18 19.73 -8.93 53.78
CA CYS A 18 19.05 -7.67 53.57
C CYS A 18 18.96 -7.36 52.07
N ASP A 19 17.77 -7.10 51.55
CA ASP A 19 17.52 -6.81 50.14
C ASP A 19 18.09 -5.46 49.66
N LEU A 20 18.67 -4.66 50.56
CA LEU A 20 19.33 -3.38 50.23
C LEU A 20 20.86 -3.47 50.24
N CYS A 21 21.45 -4.32 51.10
CA CYS A 21 22.91 -4.38 51.25
C CYS A 21 23.49 -5.81 51.21
N ASN A 22 22.66 -6.82 50.95
CA ASN A 22 22.98 -8.26 50.94
C ASN A 22 23.66 -8.80 52.21
N LYS A 23 23.67 -8.06 53.32
CA LYS A 23 24.22 -8.53 54.61
C LYS A 23 23.23 -9.43 55.32
N SER A 24 23.74 -10.48 55.98
CA SER A 24 22.98 -11.52 56.72
C SER A 24 22.37 -11.04 58.05
N THR A 25 21.85 -9.81 58.09
CA THR A 25 21.34 -9.15 59.30
C THR A 25 19.92 -8.61 59.10
N ALA A 26 19.15 -9.19 58.17
CA ALA A 26 17.82 -8.70 57.88
C ALA A 26 16.82 -9.07 58.98
N GLU A 27 16.09 -8.06 59.46
CA GLU A 27 15.28 -8.19 60.66
C GLU A 27 13.83 -7.79 60.46
N ILE A 28 13.50 -6.93 59.49
CA ILE A 28 12.14 -6.39 59.31
C ILE A 28 11.69 -6.44 57.85
N ASN A 29 10.39 -6.68 57.63
CA ASN A 29 9.77 -6.66 56.31
C ASN A 29 9.13 -5.31 56.04
N CYS A 30 9.40 -4.75 54.87
CA CYS A 30 8.61 -3.62 54.37
C CYS A 30 7.16 -4.04 54.15
N ASN A 31 6.20 -3.27 54.66
CA ASN A 31 4.77 -3.53 54.50
C ASN A 31 4.25 -3.36 53.06
N TYR A 32 5.03 -2.73 52.18
CA TYR A 32 4.62 -2.40 50.80
C TYR A 32 5.23 -3.34 49.76
N CYS A 33 6.53 -3.63 49.84
CA CYS A 33 7.21 -4.51 48.87
C CYS A 33 7.57 -5.90 49.44
N SER A 34 7.26 -6.17 50.70
CA SER A 34 7.58 -7.42 51.42
C SER A 34 9.07 -7.76 51.51
N LYS A 35 9.97 -6.87 51.05
CA LYS A 35 11.42 -7.02 51.14
C LYS A 35 11.92 -6.97 52.59
N MET A 36 12.93 -7.77 52.88
CA MET A 36 13.59 -7.92 54.17
C MET A 36 14.77 -6.97 54.30
N ILE A 37 14.79 -6.17 55.37
CA ILE A 37 15.76 -5.08 55.53
C ILE A 37 16.42 -5.18 56.91
N CYS A 38 17.72 -4.87 56.98
CA CYS A 38 18.46 -4.82 58.23
C CYS A 38 18.26 -3.48 58.95
N SER A 39 18.43 -3.50 60.27
CA SER A 39 18.34 -2.33 61.15
C SER A 39 19.20 -1.14 60.68
N ILE A 40 20.39 -1.44 60.16
CA ILE A 40 21.34 -0.43 59.64
C ILE A 40 20.74 0.30 58.43
N CYS A 41 20.15 -0.43 57.48
CA CYS A 41 19.58 0.18 56.27
C CYS A 41 18.24 0.88 56.54
N THR A 42 17.53 0.52 57.61
CA THR A 42 16.30 1.19 58.03
C THR A 42 16.55 2.37 58.96
N GLU A 43 17.75 2.51 59.53
CA GLU A 43 18.07 3.48 60.60
C GLU A 43 17.14 3.35 61.82
N LEU A 44 16.59 2.16 62.03
CA LEU A 44 15.68 1.89 63.15
C LEU A 44 16.46 1.25 64.30
N THR A 45 16.16 1.70 65.51
CA THR A 45 16.67 1.10 66.73
C THR A 45 16.03 -0.26 67.00
N ALA A 46 16.69 -1.11 67.80
CA ALA A 46 16.19 -2.45 68.12
C ALA A 46 14.83 -2.43 68.84
N THR A 47 14.53 -1.35 69.58
CA THR A 47 13.26 -1.13 70.27
C THR A 47 12.14 -0.80 69.27
N GLU A 48 12.41 0.01 68.25
CA GLU A 48 11.46 0.32 67.17
C GLU A 48 11.15 -0.92 66.33
N ILE A 49 12.17 -1.69 65.95
CA ILE A 49 12.01 -2.95 65.22
C ILE A 49 11.19 -3.96 66.01
N SER A 50 11.46 -4.07 67.32
CA SER A 50 10.68 -4.93 68.21
C SER A 50 9.22 -4.51 68.31
N SER A 51 8.96 -3.20 68.26
CA SER A 51 7.60 -2.65 68.33
C SER A 51 6.83 -2.93 67.04
N LEU A 52 7.48 -2.78 65.89
CA LEU A 52 6.93 -3.10 64.57
C LEU A 52 6.65 -4.61 64.40
N LYS A 53 7.50 -5.48 64.97
CA LYS A 53 7.29 -6.94 64.96
C LYS A 53 6.15 -7.42 65.85
N LYS A 54 5.92 -6.73 66.99
CA LYS A 54 4.95 -7.15 68.00
C LYS A 54 3.49 -6.97 67.59
N GLY A 55 3.20 -6.46 66.39
CA GLY A 55 1.86 -6.44 65.78
C GLY A 55 0.80 -5.61 66.52
N LYS A 56 1.16 -4.95 67.63
CA LYS A 56 0.25 -4.16 68.47
C LYS A 56 0.11 -2.71 68.01
N THR A 57 0.82 -2.30 66.96
CA THR A 57 0.80 -0.92 66.44
C THR A 57 0.17 -0.86 65.05
N LYS A 58 -0.70 0.12 64.79
CA LYS A 58 -1.17 0.50 63.44
C LYS A 58 -0.05 1.04 62.52
N LEU A 59 1.19 1.07 63.00
CA LEU A 59 2.36 1.61 62.33
C LEU A 59 2.81 0.64 61.23
N LYS A 60 2.87 1.15 60.01
CA LYS A 60 3.40 0.45 58.84
C LYS A 60 4.84 0.93 58.61
N PHE A 61 5.76 -0.01 58.42
CA PHE A 61 7.11 0.26 57.99
C PHE A 61 7.21 0.26 56.46
N GLU A 62 7.71 1.35 55.92
CA GLU A 62 8.01 1.52 54.50
C GLU A 62 9.52 1.65 54.31
N CYS A 63 10.11 0.92 53.35
CA CYS A 63 11.54 1.00 53.10
C CYS A 63 11.92 2.25 52.32
N LYS A 64 13.20 2.65 52.36
CA LYS A 64 13.69 3.84 51.64
C LYS A 64 13.36 3.82 50.14
N ILE A 65 13.34 2.65 49.49
CA ILE A 65 12.95 2.51 48.08
C ILE A 65 11.46 2.86 47.90
N CYS A 66 10.59 2.28 48.73
CA CYS A 66 9.15 2.55 48.69
C CYS A 66 8.85 4.02 49.05
N GLN A 67 9.53 4.57 50.08
CA GLN A 67 9.41 5.98 50.48
C GLN A 67 9.86 6.95 49.38
N SER A 68 10.89 6.59 48.60
CA SER A 68 11.43 7.44 47.53
C SER A 68 10.57 7.52 46.27
N GLY A 69 9.42 6.81 46.22
CA GLY A 69 8.54 6.83 45.06
C GLY A 69 9.11 6.18 43.80
N GLN A 70 10.33 5.62 43.85
CA GLN A 70 10.90 4.77 42.80
C GLN A 70 10.21 3.40 42.81
N LYS A 71 8.92 3.38 42.48
CA LYS A 71 8.33 2.20 41.87
C LYS A 71 8.97 2.09 40.49
N SER A 72 9.64 0.98 40.20
CA SER A 72 9.61 0.45 38.84
C SER A 72 8.16 0.03 38.58
N ASP A 73 7.29 1.01 38.37
CA ASP A 73 5.88 0.78 38.13
C ASP A 73 5.79 0.12 36.74
N PRO A 74 5.27 -1.10 36.59
CA PRO A 74 5.08 -1.71 35.27
C PRO A 74 4.22 -0.82 34.36
N ASN A 75 3.44 0.10 34.94
CA ASN A 75 2.66 1.08 34.22
C ASN A 75 3.47 2.28 33.71
N GLN A 76 4.72 2.49 34.17
CA GLN A 76 5.56 3.58 33.68
C GLN A 76 6.10 3.29 32.27
N SER A 77 6.42 2.03 31.99
CA SER A 77 6.71 1.56 30.63
C SER A 77 5.47 1.62 29.74
N LEU A 78 4.28 1.42 30.29
CA LEU A 78 3.02 1.56 29.55
C LEU A 78 2.72 3.04 29.26
N LEU A 79 2.96 3.93 30.21
CA LEU A 79 2.82 5.38 30.05
C LEU A 79 3.77 5.93 28.99
N SER A 80 5.02 5.43 28.92
CA SER A 80 5.94 5.83 27.84
C SER A 80 5.45 5.39 26.47
N VAL A 81 4.94 4.16 26.34
CA VAL A 81 4.34 3.66 25.09
C VAL A 81 3.08 4.44 24.72
N ILE A 82 2.21 4.75 25.70
CA ILE A 82 1.01 5.58 25.47
C ILE A 82 1.41 6.98 25.00
N ASN A 83 2.44 7.58 25.59
CA ASN A 83 2.92 8.90 25.18
C ASN A 83 3.56 8.87 23.79
N GLU A 84 4.32 7.82 23.47
CA GLU A 84 4.91 7.64 22.14
C GLU A 84 3.82 7.42 21.07
N LEU A 85 2.80 6.62 21.37
CA LEU A 85 1.64 6.43 20.47
C LEU A 85 0.86 7.73 20.29
N ARG A 86 0.65 8.51 21.36
CA ARG A 86 0.02 9.84 21.26
C ARG A 86 0.83 10.80 20.43
N GLU A 87 2.16 10.79 20.56
CA GLU A 87 3.06 11.61 19.75
C GLU A 87 3.02 11.19 18.27
N GLN A 88 2.97 9.88 18.00
CA GLN A 88 2.81 9.36 16.64
C GLN A 88 1.46 9.74 16.04
N ILE A 89 0.37 9.66 16.80
CA ILE A 89 -0.97 10.11 16.38
C ILE A 89 -0.94 11.61 16.09
N CYS A 90 -0.39 12.42 16.98
CA CYS A 90 -0.30 13.86 16.79
C CYS A 90 0.58 14.24 15.57
N LYS A 91 1.65 13.50 15.30
CA LYS A 91 2.47 13.64 14.08
C LYS A 91 1.73 13.22 12.81
N LEU A 92 0.84 12.23 12.88
CA LEU A 92 0.02 11.79 11.74
C LEU A 92 -1.13 12.76 11.48
N GLU A 93 -1.80 13.24 12.53
CA GLU A 93 -2.84 14.27 12.46
C GLU A 93 -2.27 15.58 11.92
N ALA A 94 -1.11 16.04 12.42
CA ALA A 94 -0.45 17.23 11.88
C ALA A 94 -0.01 17.09 10.42
N LYS A 95 0.30 15.87 9.95
CA LYS A 95 0.56 15.59 8.53
C LYS A 95 -0.71 15.61 7.67
N LEU A 96 -1.86 15.27 8.26
CA LEU A 96 -3.17 15.38 7.59
C LEU A 96 -3.65 16.83 7.54
N ASP A 97 -3.44 17.60 8.62
CA ASP A 97 -3.87 19.00 8.71
C ASP A 97 -2.92 19.97 8.00
N GLY A 98 -1.61 19.68 7.98
CA GLY A 98 -0.61 20.44 7.24
C GLY A 98 -0.73 20.32 5.72
N ASN A 99 -1.58 19.41 5.22
CA ASN A 99 -1.87 19.22 3.80
C ASN A 99 -3.01 20.11 3.28
N ASN A 100 -3.61 20.96 4.13
CA ASN A 100 -4.67 21.90 3.74
C ASN A 100 -4.15 23.32 3.41
N ASN A 101 -2.89 23.46 2.99
CA ASN A 101 -2.43 24.69 2.36
C ASN A 101 -3.14 24.87 1.00
N PRO A 102 -3.71 26.05 0.68
CA PRO A 102 -4.50 26.29 -0.54
C PRO A 102 -3.65 26.39 -1.83
N GLY A 103 -2.48 25.74 -1.88
CA GLY A 103 -1.50 25.90 -2.96
C GLY A 103 -1.05 24.62 -3.67
N ASP A 104 -1.42 23.41 -3.22
CA ASP A 104 -0.97 22.17 -3.86
C ASP A 104 -2.01 21.04 -3.76
N GLN A 105 -3.15 21.25 -4.40
CA GLN A 105 -4.26 20.28 -4.49
C GLN A 105 -4.02 19.24 -5.59
N ASN A 106 -3.06 18.32 -5.40
CA ASN A 106 -2.89 17.21 -6.33
C ASN A 106 -2.51 15.87 -5.68
N ASN A 107 -2.85 15.65 -4.40
CA ASN A 107 -2.75 14.34 -3.78
C ASN A 107 -4.09 13.84 -3.23
N GLY A 108 -4.93 13.37 -4.17
CA GLY A 108 -5.33 11.96 -4.15
C GLY A 108 -6.31 11.52 -3.07
N ASN A 109 -7.47 12.16 -2.97
CA ASN A 109 -8.65 11.39 -2.61
C ASN A 109 -8.92 10.45 -3.81
N LEU A 110 -8.48 9.19 -3.71
CA LEU A 110 -8.75 8.19 -4.73
C LEU A 110 -10.25 7.98 -4.78
N ASP A 111 -10.88 8.57 -5.79
CA ASP A 111 -12.27 8.28 -6.11
C ASP A 111 -12.37 6.81 -6.54
N ILE A 112 -12.71 5.95 -5.58
CA ILE A 112 -12.81 4.50 -5.75
C ILE A 112 -13.83 4.19 -6.86
N ASP A 113 -14.91 4.96 -6.94
CA ASP A 113 -15.93 4.76 -7.96
C ASP A 113 -15.39 5.08 -9.35
N ALA A 114 -14.60 6.15 -9.50
CA ALA A 114 -13.91 6.44 -10.76
C ALA A 114 -12.95 5.32 -11.16
N VAL A 115 -12.23 4.71 -10.22
CA VAL A 115 -11.32 3.57 -10.50
C VAL A 115 -12.11 2.33 -10.94
N VAL A 116 -13.19 1.98 -10.23
CA VAL A 116 -14.04 0.83 -10.57
C VAL A 116 -14.70 1.02 -11.94
N ASN A 117 -15.22 2.21 -12.21
CA ASN A 117 -15.82 2.55 -13.50
C ASN A 117 -14.81 2.45 -14.65
N GLU A 118 -13.59 2.95 -14.46
CA GLU A 118 -12.51 2.83 -15.45
C GLU A 118 -12.12 1.35 -15.69
N MET A 119 -12.08 0.52 -14.65
CA MET A 119 -11.80 -0.92 -14.80
C MET A 119 -12.86 -1.63 -15.63
N GLU A 120 -14.14 -1.36 -15.37
CA GLU A 120 -15.23 -1.96 -16.14
C GLU A 120 -15.26 -1.44 -17.59
N GLU A 121 -15.03 -0.13 -17.80
CA GLU A 121 -14.89 0.42 -19.14
C GLU A 121 -13.75 -0.25 -19.92
N ARG A 122 -12.59 -0.46 -19.31
CA ARG A 122 -11.47 -1.18 -19.94
C ARG A 122 -11.87 -2.61 -20.30
N ARG A 123 -12.56 -3.31 -19.40
CA ARG A 123 -13.04 -4.68 -19.65
C ARG A 123 -13.99 -4.72 -20.84
N ILE A 124 -14.94 -3.79 -20.92
CA ILE A 124 -15.88 -3.70 -22.04
C ILE A 124 -15.14 -3.38 -23.35
N ARG A 125 -14.24 -2.39 -23.34
CA ARG A 125 -13.51 -1.94 -24.53
C ARG A 125 -12.41 -2.88 -24.99
N SER A 126 -11.92 -3.78 -24.13
CA SER A 126 -10.91 -4.79 -24.50
C SER A 126 -11.34 -5.72 -25.64
N ARG A 127 -12.66 -5.81 -25.88
CA ARG A 127 -13.27 -6.57 -26.98
C ARG A 127 -13.52 -5.74 -28.23
N ASN A 128 -13.06 -4.49 -28.27
CA ASN A 128 -13.31 -3.57 -29.37
C ASN A 128 -12.02 -3.19 -30.10
N VAL A 129 -12.13 -3.03 -31.42
CA VAL A 129 -11.15 -2.32 -32.24
C VAL A 129 -11.83 -1.16 -32.96
N ILE A 130 -11.09 -0.08 -33.17
CA ILE A 130 -11.54 1.08 -33.92
C ILE A 130 -10.83 1.08 -35.27
N MET A 131 -11.62 1.01 -36.34
CA MET A 131 -11.14 1.11 -37.71
C MET A 131 -11.42 2.50 -38.27
N PHE A 132 -10.40 3.14 -38.82
CA PHE A 132 -10.46 4.45 -39.45
C PHE A 132 -10.48 4.32 -40.97
N GLN A 133 -10.95 5.38 -41.64
CA GLN A 133 -10.95 5.49 -43.11
C GLN A 133 -11.73 4.37 -43.83
N ILE A 134 -12.76 3.81 -43.18
CA ILE A 134 -13.65 2.83 -43.81
C ILE A 134 -14.75 3.56 -44.54
N VAL A 135 -14.80 3.45 -45.88
CA VAL A 135 -15.82 4.08 -46.72
C VAL A 135 -17.23 3.75 -46.21
N GLU A 136 -18.06 4.77 -46.05
CA GLU A 136 -19.47 4.63 -45.64
C GLU A 136 -20.35 4.32 -46.85
N SER A 137 -21.42 3.56 -46.63
CA SER A 137 -22.45 3.37 -47.65
C SER A 137 -23.34 4.61 -47.76
N ASN A 138 -23.72 4.95 -49.00
CA ASN A 138 -24.68 6.02 -49.32
C ASN A 138 -26.14 5.54 -49.30
N GLU A 139 -26.39 4.27 -48.95
CA GLU A 139 -27.73 3.73 -48.83
C GLU A 139 -28.54 4.46 -47.75
N THR A 140 -29.82 4.71 -47.99
CA THR A 140 -30.75 5.29 -47.02
C THR A 140 -31.20 4.28 -45.96
N ASP A 141 -31.26 3.01 -46.35
CA ASP A 141 -31.70 1.91 -45.49
C ASP A 141 -30.65 1.55 -44.42
N PRO A 142 -30.98 1.67 -43.10
CA PRO A 142 -30.07 1.33 -42.02
C PRO A 142 -29.50 -0.09 -42.08
N GLU A 143 -30.30 -1.09 -42.47
CA GLU A 143 -29.86 -2.48 -42.46
C GLU A 143 -28.79 -2.74 -43.53
N LYS A 144 -29.00 -2.20 -44.74
CA LYS A 144 -28.01 -2.27 -45.83
C LYS A 144 -26.70 -1.57 -45.45
N ARG A 145 -26.77 -0.43 -44.75
CA ARG A 145 -25.56 0.27 -44.28
C ARG A 145 -24.77 -0.55 -43.27
N ILE A 146 -25.46 -1.15 -42.30
CA ILE A 146 -24.83 -2.02 -41.30
C ILE A 146 -24.20 -3.24 -41.98
N LYS A 147 -24.91 -3.87 -42.93
CA LYS A 147 -24.39 -5.00 -43.71
C LYS A 147 -23.13 -4.62 -44.49
N HIS A 148 -23.14 -3.47 -45.17
CA HIS A 148 -21.98 -2.95 -45.89
C HIS A 148 -20.78 -2.74 -44.95
N ASP A 149 -21.00 -2.07 -43.81
CA ASP A 149 -19.94 -1.83 -42.82
C ASP A 149 -19.38 -3.14 -42.25
N LYS A 150 -20.25 -4.12 -42.00
CA LYS A 150 -19.86 -5.45 -41.53
C LYS A 150 -19.02 -6.19 -42.56
N GLN A 151 -19.42 -6.16 -43.83
CA GLN A 151 -18.66 -6.76 -44.93
C GLN A 151 -17.28 -6.12 -45.09
N LYS A 152 -17.18 -4.80 -45.01
CA LYS A 152 -15.88 -4.09 -45.06
C LYS A 152 -14.98 -4.45 -43.88
N ALA A 153 -15.54 -4.50 -42.68
CA ALA A 153 -14.80 -4.95 -41.49
C ALA A 153 -14.29 -6.39 -41.67
N MET A 154 -15.13 -7.30 -42.15
CA MET A 154 -14.74 -8.69 -42.39
C MET A 154 -13.64 -8.84 -43.45
N GLN A 155 -13.69 -8.07 -44.53
CA GLN A 155 -12.62 -8.08 -45.55
C GLN A 155 -11.26 -7.70 -44.95
N ILE A 156 -11.24 -6.69 -44.08
CA ILE A 156 -10.02 -6.25 -43.39
C ILE A 156 -9.55 -7.30 -42.37
N LEU A 157 -10.49 -7.86 -41.59
CA LEU A 157 -10.18 -8.86 -40.57
C LEU A 157 -9.69 -10.17 -41.19
N ALA A 158 -10.28 -10.64 -42.29
CA ALA A 158 -9.87 -11.86 -42.98
C ALA A 158 -8.40 -11.81 -43.42
N ASN A 159 -7.91 -10.64 -43.83
CA ASN A 159 -6.49 -10.43 -44.19
C ASN A 159 -5.54 -10.55 -42.99
N LEU A 160 -6.05 -10.38 -41.77
CA LEU A 160 -5.26 -10.46 -40.53
C LEU A 160 -5.42 -11.82 -39.85
N ASP A 161 -6.65 -12.32 -39.75
CA ASP A 161 -6.97 -13.57 -39.09
C ASP A 161 -8.20 -14.25 -39.70
N HIS A 162 -7.98 -15.41 -40.32
CA HIS A 162 -9.01 -16.18 -41.01
C HIS A 162 -9.94 -16.93 -40.03
N GLN A 163 -9.60 -16.97 -38.74
CA GLN A 163 -10.40 -17.69 -37.74
C GLN A 163 -11.64 -16.89 -37.31
N ILE A 164 -11.63 -15.56 -37.51
CA ILE A 164 -12.73 -14.68 -37.09
C ILE A 164 -13.93 -14.92 -38.01
N GLN A 165 -15.06 -15.29 -37.41
CA GLN A 165 -16.30 -15.53 -38.13
C GLN A 165 -17.20 -14.28 -38.15
N GLU A 166 -17.97 -14.12 -39.23
CA GLU A 166 -18.85 -12.95 -39.40
C GLU A 166 -19.94 -12.86 -38.32
N ASN A 167 -20.45 -13.98 -37.83
CA ASN A 167 -21.45 -14.03 -36.76
C ASN A 167 -20.89 -13.65 -35.37
N GLU A 168 -19.57 -13.53 -35.23
CA GLU A 168 -18.91 -13.21 -33.95
C GLU A 168 -18.50 -11.74 -33.82
N ILE A 169 -18.87 -10.91 -34.79
CA ILE A 169 -18.58 -9.47 -34.78
C ILE A 169 -19.85 -8.61 -34.82
N PHE A 170 -19.80 -7.51 -34.08
CA PHE A 170 -20.79 -6.43 -34.10
C PHE A 170 -20.12 -5.14 -34.54
N VAL A 171 -20.77 -4.38 -35.41
CA VAL A 171 -20.21 -3.15 -35.97
C VAL A 171 -21.09 -1.94 -35.65
N ARG A 172 -20.46 -0.80 -35.35
CA ARG A 172 -21.16 0.47 -35.11
C ARG A 172 -20.27 1.66 -35.46
N ARG A 173 -20.79 2.59 -36.25
CA ARG A 173 -20.12 3.88 -36.52
C ARG A 173 -20.11 4.77 -35.28
N LEU A 174 -19.00 5.47 -35.06
CA LEU A 174 -18.82 6.41 -33.96
C LEU A 174 -18.97 7.85 -34.47
N GLY A 175 -19.78 8.66 -33.79
CA GLY A 175 -20.00 10.07 -34.11
C GLY A 175 -21.23 10.36 -34.97
N LYS A 176 -21.50 11.66 -35.13
CA LYS A 176 -22.65 12.16 -35.90
C LYS A 176 -22.38 12.05 -37.41
N PRO A 177 -23.39 11.69 -38.22
CA PRO A 177 -23.26 11.72 -39.68
C PRO A 177 -22.79 13.10 -40.15
N GLY A 178 -21.77 13.14 -41.01
CA GLY A 178 -21.13 14.35 -41.49
C GLY A 178 -19.71 14.06 -41.99
N ASN A 179 -19.12 14.99 -42.74
CA ASN A 179 -17.71 14.92 -43.14
C ASN A 179 -16.84 15.21 -41.90
N PRO A 180 -15.75 14.48 -41.58
CA PRO A 180 -15.09 13.35 -42.26
C PRO A 180 -15.67 11.95 -41.93
N THR A 181 -15.26 10.93 -42.70
CA THR A 181 -15.63 9.52 -42.54
C THR A 181 -15.56 9.05 -41.09
N ARG A 182 -16.68 8.54 -40.57
CA ARG A 182 -16.78 8.17 -39.17
C ARG A 182 -16.01 6.89 -38.87
N PRO A 183 -15.29 6.82 -37.72
CA PRO A 183 -14.65 5.58 -37.29
C PRO A 183 -15.67 4.45 -37.11
N LEU A 184 -15.27 3.24 -37.48
CA LEU A 184 -16.06 2.04 -37.30
C LEU A 184 -15.55 1.29 -36.06
N ARG A 185 -16.39 1.18 -35.02
CA ARG A 185 -16.13 0.30 -33.89
C ARG A 185 -16.56 -1.11 -34.26
N VAL A 186 -15.64 -2.05 -34.14
CA VAL A 186 -15.90 -3.49 -34.29
C VAL A 186 -15.73 -4.13 -32.93
N THR A 187 -16.80 -4.73 -32.42
CA THR A 187 -16.83 -5.49 -31.16
C THR A 187 -16.77 -6.97 -31.49
N MET A 188 -15.79 -7.66 -30.94
CA MET A 188 -15.55 -9.09 -31.13
C MET A 188 -16.02 -9.88 -29.92
N LYS A 189 -16.24 -11.18 -30.09
CA LYS A 189 -16.63 -12.08 -29.01
C LYS A 189 -15.56 -12.20 -27.91
N ASN A 190 -14.29 -12.32 -28.29
CA ASN A 190 -13.18 -12.52 -27.36
C ASN A 190 -12.13 -11.39 -27.42
N GLU A 191 -11.55 -11.05 -26.28
CA GLU A 191 -10.40 -10.13 -26.18
C GLU A 191 -9.14 -10.70 -26.86
N ARG A 192 -8.99 -12.03 -26.89
CA ARG A 192 -7.85 -12.71 -27.55
C ARG A 192 -7.77 -12.36 -29.03
N ASP A 193 -8.92 -12.36 -29.70
CA ASP A 193 -9.00 -12.09 -31.13
C ASP A 193 -8.61 -10.63 -31.42
N VAL A 194 -9.06 -9.69 -30.56
CA VAL A 194 -8.67 -8.27 -30.60
C VAL A 194 -7.15 -8.12 -30.46
N LYS A 195 -6.53 -8.76 -29.46
CA LYS A 195 -5.07 -8.72 -29.28
C LYS A 195 -4.32 -9.27 -30.51
N ASN A 196 -4.84 -10.34 -31.11
CA ASN A 196 -4.23 -10.93 -32.30
C ASN A 196 -4.33 -10.00 -33.50
N VAL A 197 -5.51 -9.41 -33.73
CA VAL A 197 -5.76 -8.41 -34.77
C VAL A 197 -4.81 -7.24 -34.61
N LEU A 198 -4.71 -6.66 -33.42
CA LEU A 198 -3.86 -5.49 -33.16
C LEU A 198 -2.36 -5.80 -33.35
N ARG A 199 -1.91 -6.98 -32.91
CA ARG A 199 -0.52 -7.41 -33.10
C ARG A 199 -0.16 -7.54 -34.57
N LYS A 200 -1.06 -8.12 -35.38
CA LYS A 200 -0.88 -8.30 -36.82
C LYS A 200 -1.10 -7.00 -37.59
N SER A 201 -1.94 -6.10 -37.06
CA SER A 201 -2.22 -4.79 -37.66
C SER A 201 -1.18 -3.72 -37.31
N ASN A 202 -0.08 -4.04 -36.63
CA ASN A 202 0.95 -3.06 -36.27
C ASN A 202 1.47 -2.24 -37.49
N ALA A 203 1.40 -2.80 -38.70
CA ALA A 203 1.70 -2.08 -39.95
C ALA A 203 0.54 -1.20 -40.46
N ASN A 204 -0.70 -1.54 -40.10
CA ASN A 204 -1.91 -0.84 -40.55
C ASN A 204 -2.32 0.24 -39.55
N LYS A 205 -1.95 1.49 -39.84
CA LYS A 205 -2.26 2.67 -39.01
C LYS A 205 -3.76 2.93 -38.83
N ASN A 206 -4.62 2.27 -39.60
CA ASN A 206 -6.06 2.47 -39.58
C ASN A 206 -6.78 1.61 -38.56
N ILE A 207 -6.11 0.70 -37.85
CA ILE A 207 -6.72 -0.13 -36.80
C ILE A 207 -6.07 0.25 -35.47
N LYS A 208 -6.88 0.67 -34.49
CA LYS A 208 -6.41 1.07 -33.16
C LYS A 208 -7.25 0.45 -32.04
N ASN A 209 -6.67 0.44 -30.85
CA ASN A 209 -7.36 0.11 -29.61
C ASN A 209 -8.53 1.06 -29.35
N ASP A 210 -9.64 0.54 -28.81
CA ASP A 210 -10.69 1.35 -28.20
C ASP A 210 -10.27 1.75 -26.79
N LEU A 211 -9.84 3.00 -26.63
CA LEU A 211 -9.31 3.52 -25.37
C LEU A 211 -10.39 4.24 -24.57
N THR A 212 -10.32 4.12 -23.24
CA THR A 212 -11.14 4.91 -22.31
C THR A 212 -10.83 6.41 -22.45
N PRO A 213 -11.72 7.31 -22.00
CA PRO A 213 -11.44 8.74 -22.01
C PRO A 213 -10.15 9.09 -21.26
N ILE A 214 -9.91 8.46 -20.10
CA ILE A 214 -8.70 8.65 -19.30
C ILE A 214 -7.45 8.24 -20.09
N GLN A 215 -7.46 7.05 -20.70
CA GLN A 215 -6.34 6.57 -21.52
C GLN A 215 -6.08 7.47 -22.73
N ARG A 216 -7.14 7.94 -23.39
CA ARG A 216 -7.05 8.83 -24.56
C ARG A 216 -6.45 10.18 -24.19
N ASN A 217 -6.92 10.79 -23.10
CA ASN A 217 -6.37 12.04 -22.59
C ASN A 217 -4.90 11.88 -22.24
N LYS A 218 -4.53 10.77 -21.58
CA LYS A 218 -3.13 10.51 -21.25
C LYS A 218 -2.23 10.41 -22.47
N LEU A 219 -2.69 9.72 -23.52
CA LEU A 219 -1.95 9.66 -24.77
C LEU A 219 -1.89 11.00 -25.48
N LYS A 220 -2.95 11.81 -25.42
CA LYS A 220 -2.95 13.17 -25.98
C LYS A 220 -1.87 14.02 -25.30
N GLU A 221 -1.84 14.06 -23.97
CA GLU A 221 -0.80 14.77 -23.20
C GLU A 221 0.61 14.30 -23.57
N LEU A 222 0.82 12.99 -23.70
CA LEU A 222 2.13 12.44 -24.06
C LEU A 222 2.53 12.79 -25.49
N ASN A 223 1.58 12.82 -26.42
CA ASN A 223 1.85 13.24 -27.79
C ASN A 223 2.18 14.74 -27.86
N GLU A 224 1.47 15.59 -27.12
CA GLU A 224 1.78 17.03 -27.02
C GLU A 224 3.20 17.23 -26.48
N LYS A 225 3.53 16.60 -25.36
CA LYS A 225 4.90 16.65 -24.80
C LYS A 225 5.97 16.11 -25.75
N LEU A 226 5.65 15.05 -26.51
CA LEU A 226 6.57 14.52 -27.52
C LEU A 226 6.78 15.54 -28.65
N GLN A 227 5.73 16.23 -29.10
CA GLN A 227 5.84 17.27 -30.12
C GLN A 227 6.67 18.46 -29.62
N ASP A 228 6.47 18.90 -28.38
CA ASP A 228 7.26 19.98 -27.78
C ASP A 228 8.75 19.64 -27.78
N LYS A 229 9.09 18.39 -27.45
CA LYS A 229 10.47 17.88 -27.45
C LYS A 229 11.08 17.84 -28.85
N ILE A 230 10.31 17.37 -29.83
CA ILE A 230 10.73 17.36 -31.24
C ILE A 230 10.95 18.80 -31.74
N GLN A 231 10.06 19.73 -31.40
CA GLN A 231 10.17 21.15 -31.78
C GLN A 231 11.35 21.84 -31.10
N ALA A 232 11.71 21.44 -29.87
CA ALA A 232 12.91 21.89 -29.18
C ALA A 232 14.22 21.30 -29.75
N GLY A 233 14.15 20.44 -30.78
CA GLY A 233 15.32 19.78 -31.37
C GLY A 233 15.88 18.63 -30.53
N GLU A 234 15.13 18.15 -29.52
CA GLU A 234 15.53 16.97 -28.75
C GLU A 234 15.24 15.69 -29.53
N GLU A 235 16.27 15.01 -30.00
CA GLU A 235 16.14 13.75 -30.74
C GLU A 235 16.05 12.52 -29.81
N GLY A 236 15.52 11.43 -30.38
CA GLY A 236 15.47 10.12 -29.73
C GLY A 236 14.31 9.94 -28.74
N TRP A 237 13.34 10.86 -28.68
CA TRP A 237 12.13 10.66 -27.87
C TRP A 237 11.06 9.87 -28.61
N THR A 238 10.38 8.97 -27.90
CA THR A 238 9.24 8.20 -28.41
C THR A 238 8.25 7.89 -27.28
N ILE A 239 7.02 7.47 -27.61
CA ILE A 239 6.08 6.94 -26.62
C ILE A 239 6.22 5.42 -26.60
N LYS A 240 6.63 4.87 -25.45
CA LYS A 240 6.78 3.43 -25.23
C LYS A 240 5.81 2.97 -24.15
N TYR A 241 5.25 1.77 -24.33
CA TYR A 241 4.45 1.12 -23.30
C TYR A 241 5.36 0.33 -22.36
N VAL A 242 5.46 0.75 -21.10
CA VAL A 242 6.22 0.09 -20.04
C VAL A 242 5.22 -0.50 -19.05
N ARG A 243 5.24 -1.83 -18.89
CA ARG A 243 4.26 -2.58 -18.05
C ARG A 243 2.81 -2.24 -18.38
N GLY A 244 2.50 -2.04 -19.66
CA GLY A 244 1.15 -1.69 -20.13
C GLY A 244 0.77 -0.21 -19.99
N HIS A 245 1.65 0.65 -19.47
CA HIS A 245 1.40 2.09 -19.32
C HIS A 245 2.21 2.90 -20.35
N PRO A 246 1.59 3.82 -21.11
CA PRO A 246 2.32 4.67 -22.04
C PRO A 246 3.17 5.70 -21.30
N GLN A 247 4.42 5.82 -21.70
CA GLN A 247 5.39 6.75 -21.13
C GLN A 247 6.27 7.35 -22.22
N LEU A 248 6.70 8.59 -22.02
CA LEU A 248 7.72 9.20 -22.88
C LEU A 248 9.07 8.53 -22.58
N TRP A 249 9.76 8.07 -23.60
CA TRP A 249 10.95 7.24 -23.48
C TRP A 249 12.03 7.73 -24.43
N ARG A 250 13.27 7.84 -23.95
CA ARG A 250 14.43 8.17 -24.78
C ARG A 250 15.06 6.90 -25.31
N VAL A 251 15.10 6.74 -26.63
CA VAL A 251 15.79 5.67 -27.33
C VAL A 251 17.29 5.88 -27.11
N GLN A 252 17.92 4.94 -26.41
CA GLN A 252 19.37 4.89 -26.35
C GLN A 252 19.86 4.40 -27.71
N THR A 253 20.66 5.20 -28.41
CA THR A 253 21.41 4.70 -29.57
C THR A 253 22.38 3.64 -29.06
N PRO A 254 22.53 2.50 -29.77
CA PRO A 254 23.60 1.55 -29.44
C PRO A 254 24.92 2.31 -29.51
N THR A 255 25.60 2.41 -28.39
CA THR A 255 26.93 2.99 -28.34
C THR A 255 27.85 1.99 -29.05
N ASP A 256 28.54 2.41 -30.11
CA ASP A 256 29.57 1.62 -30.78
C ASP A 256 30.71 1.33 -29.80
N GLN A 257 30.56 0.27 -29.01
CA GLN A 257 31.64 -0.34 -28.26
C GLN A 257 32.24 -1.46 -29.10
N ASN A 258 33.01 -1.08 -30.12
CA ASN A 258 33.98 -1.95 -30.77
C ASN A 258 35.21 -1.13 -31.14
N SER A 259 35.94 -0.72 -30.10
CA SER A 259 37.31 -0.23 -30.23
C SER A 259 38.13 -0.82 -29.08
N ASN A 260 38.39 -2.11 -29.16
CA ASN A 260 39.55 -2.74 -28.55
C ASN A 260 40.16 -3.65 -29.63
N THR A 261 41.07 -3.05 -30.38
CA THR A 261 42.09 -3.77 -31.18
C THR A 261 43.41 -3.55 -30.47
#